data_AF-A0A399NJS4-F1
#
_entry.id   AF-A0A399NJS4-F1
#
_cell.length_a   1.000
_cell.length_b   1.000
_cell.length_c   1.000
_cell.angle_alpha   90.00
_cell.angle_beta   90.00
_cell.angle_gamma   90.00
#
_symmetry.space_group_name_H-M   'P 1'
#
loop_
_entity.id
_entity.type
_entity.pdbx_description
1 polymer ?
#
loop_
_entity_poly.entity_id
_entity_poly.type
_entity_poly.pdbx_seq_one_letter_code
_entity_poly.pdbx_strand_id
1 'polypeptide(L)'
;SAADADAPASASAPASFVPVAAPAAPASDEVSYWTPERRAAATEDDGPGDATAASGSEAGSEAATSDATRTVNHAEQIAPVSHIGRIYYVQEGYGHWCSANVVASANGSTIATAGHCVTMDQTFSTQMVFYPAYESGGSPYGGWPVVGGNVTSGWYAGNNADQAEDSAFMAVARDGDGATVQSVVGASPVLFDQSATQVFSAFGYPAVGRFDGEHLDRCTGPGTAAGSAQILIACDMTGGVSGGPILAGDGSDGAQIANVAERDDTGTHNLGPLWQASAHSAYDLTAAITT
;
A
#
# COMPACT_ATOMS: atom_id res chain seq x y z
N SER A 1 10.23 61.11 -2.98
CA SER A 1 10.98 59.94 -2.48
C SER A 1 10.03 58.78 -2.30
N ALA A 2 10.42 57.66 -2.91
CA ALA A 2 9.91 56.28 -2.83
C ALA A 2 8.43 56.06 -2.44
N ALA A 3 7.64 55.63 -3.42
CA ALA A 3 6.47 54.79 -3.19
C ALA A 3 6.97 53.36 -2.96
N ASP A 4 6.67 52.79 -1.80
CA ASP A 4 6.82 51.36 -1.53
C ASP A 4 5.86 50.60 -2.44
N ALA A 5 6.42 49.86 -3.39
CA ALA A 5 5.68 48.88 -4.17
C ALA A 5 5.57 47.62 -3.33
N ASP A 6 4.37 47.38 -2.80
CA ASP A 6 3.99 46.13 -2.15
C ASP A 6 4.13 45.00 -3.19
N ALA A 7 5.13 44.14 -3.00
CA ALA A 7 5.35 42.99 -3.86
C ALA A 7 4.30 41.92 -3.49
N PRO A 8 3.59 41.33 -4.47
CA PRO A 8 2.62 40.29 -4.15
C PRO A 8 3.36 39.09 -3.57
N ALA A 9 2.97 38.68 -2.36
CA ALA A 9 3.38 37.41 -1.77
C ALA A 9 3.06 36.30 -2.79
N SER A 10 4.09 35.58 -3.25
CA SER A 10 3.90 34.37 -4.04
C SER A 10 3.19 33.36 -3.14
N ALA A 11 1.90 33.12 -3.41
CA ALA A 11 1.20 31.98 -2.84
C ALA A 11 1.97 30.73 -3.30
N SER A 12 2.57 30.01 -2.34
CA SER A 12 3.13 28.69 -2.61
C SER A 12 2.03 27.84 -3.23
N ALA A 13 2.33 27.15 -4.32
CA ALA A 13 1.44 26.11 -4.81
C ALA A 13 1.14 25.14 -3.65
N PRO A 14 -0.10 24.60 -3.55
CA PRO A 14 -0.39 23.58 -2.54
C PRO A 14 0.57 22.41 -2.74
N ALA A 15 1.13 21.90 -1.63
CA ALA A 15 2.06 20.78 -1.68
C ALA A 15 1.37 19.54 -2.26
N SER A 16 2.05 18.81 -3.16
CA SER A 16 1.54 17.58 -3.81
C SER A 16 1.55 16.34 -2.90
N PHE A 17 1.88 16.51 -1.62
CA PHE A 17 2.00 15.48 -0.60
C PHE A 17 1.70 16.05 0.79
N VAL A 18 1.47 15.18 1.77
CA VAL A 18 1.36 15.52 3.18
C VAL A 18 2.37 14.69 3.99
N PRO A 19 3.25 15.31 4.79
CA PRO A 19 4.24 14.59 5.56
C PRO A 19 3.61 13.87 6.76
N VAL A 20 4.07 12.65 6.99
CA VAL A 20 3.80 11.87 8.19
C VAL A 20 4.97 12.04 9.14
N ALA A 21 4.71 12.54 10.34
CA ALA A 21 5.74 12.74 11.34
C ALA A 21 6.26 11.40 11.89
N ALA A 22 7.53 11.39 12.30
CA ALA A 22 8.07 10.29 13.10
C ALA A 22 7.23 10.09 14.37
N PRO A 23 7.03 8.85 14.82
CA PRO A 23 6.41 8.59 16.10
C PRO A 23 7.23 9.25 17.23
N ALA A 24 6.53 9.75 18.25
CA ALA A 24 7.19 10.32 19.43
C ALA A 24 7.82 9.23 20.32
N ALA A 25 7.35 7.99 20.20
CA ALA A 25 7.87 6.84 20.90
C ALA A 25 9.12 6.27 20.19
N PRO A 26 10.05 5.64 20.93
CA PRO A 26 11.14 4.88 20.34
C PRO A 26 10.67 3.78 19.39
N ALA A 27 11.41 3.55 18.31
CA ALA A 27 11.19 2.47 17.35
C ALA A 27 11.00 1.08 18.00
N SER A 28 11.77 0.78 19.06
CA SER A 28 11.64 -0.48 19.81
C SER A 28 10.26 -0.67 20.45
N ASP A 29 9.62 0.42 20.83
CA ASP A 29 8.35 0.40 21.55
C ASP A 29 7.22 0.05 20.58
N GLU A 30 7.28 0.54 19.34
CA GLU A 30 6.33 0.18 18.28
C GLU A 30 6.42 -1.31 17.90
N VAL A 31 7.64 -1.85 17.76
CA VAL A 31 7.82 -3.30 17.52
C VAL A 31 7.28 -4.11 18.70
N SER A 32 7.53 -3.67 19.94
CA SER A 32 7.05 -4.37 21.14
C SER A 32 5.53 -4.28 21.34
N TYR A 33 4.89 -3.25 20.78
CA TYR A 33 3.45 -3.10 20.79
C TYR A 33 2.79 -4.26 20.05
N TRP A 34 3.29 -4.62 18.87
CA TRP A 34 2.78 -5.70 18.04
C TRP A 34 3.24 -7.08 18.51
N THR A 35 2.69 -7.54 19.63
CA THR A 35 2.86 -8.93 20.07
C THR A 35 2.19 -9.89 19.08
N PRO A 36 2.54 -11.20 19.08
CA PRO A 36 1.84 -12.19 18.25
C PRO A 36 0.32 -12.15 18.44
N GLU A 37 -0.15 -11.94 19.66
CA GLU A 37 -1.59 -11.86 19.97
C GLU A 37 -2.23 -10.60 19.36
N ARG A 38 -1.55 -9.44 19.39
CA ARG A 38 -2.08 -8.23 18.74
C ARG A 38 -2.09 -8.35 17.23
N ARG A 39 -1.07 -8.97 16.64
CA ARG A 39 -1.03 -9.22 15.19
C ARG A 39 -2.12 -10.19 14.75
N ALA A 40 -2.37 -11.25 15.53
CA ALA A 40 -3.44 -12.20 15.25
C ALA A 40 -4.85 -11.62 15.47
N ALA A 41 -4.98 -10.56 16.28
CA ALA A 41 -6.25 -9.88 16.53
C ALA A 41 -6.52 -8.69 15.58
N ALA A 42 -5.53 -8.29 14.78
CA ALA A 42 -5.68 -7.22 13.82
C ALA A 42 -6.46 -7.68 12.59
N THR A 43 -7.27 -6.79 12.02
CA THR A 43 -8.09 -7.06 10.84
C THR A 43 -7.44 -6.49 9.58
N GLU A 44 -7.76 -7.08 8.44
CA GLU A 44 -7.52 -6.48 7.13
C GLU A 44 -8.22 -5.11 7.03
N ASP A 45 -7.59 -4.20 6.29
CA ASP A 45 -8.24 -2.96 5.86
C ASP A 45 -8.64 -3.09 4.38
N ASP A 46 -9.93 -2.99 4.12
CA ASP A 46 -10.53 -3.19 2.80
C ASP A 46 -10.67 -1.86 2.02
N GLY A 47 -10.26 -0.73 2.62
CA GLY A 47 -10.46 0.59 2.04
C GLY A 47 -11.94 0.97 1.90
N PRO A 48 -12.23 2.24 1.54
CA PRO A 48 -13.62 2.75 1.52
C PRO A 48 -14.51 2.18 0.39
N GLY A 49 -13.96 1.41 -0.56
CA GLY A 49 -14.70 0.80 -1.68
C GLY A 49 -15.38 -0.53 -1.34
N ASP A 50 -14.88 -1.30 -0.36
CA ASP A 50 -15.39 -2.66 -0.06
C ASP A 50 -16.47 -2.68 1.05
N ALA A 51 -16.83 -1.52 1.61
CA ALA A 51 -17.79 -1.37 2.70
C ALA A 51 -19.23 -1.86 2.38
N THR A 52 -19.50 -2.30 1.14
CA THR A 52 -20.78 -2.88 0.74
C THR A 52 -20.86 -4.40 0.92
N ALA A 53 -19.78 -5.09 1.28
CA ALA A 53 -19.80 -6.53 1.55
C ALA A 53 -20.17 -6.89 3.01
N ALA A 54 -20.08 -5.94 3.94
CA ALA A 54 -20.38 -6.13 5.36
C ALA A 54 -21.86 -5.83 5.70
N SER A 55 -22.80 -6.52 5.07
CA SER A 55 -24.18 -6.62 5.57
C SER A 55 -24.77 -7.97 5.18
N GLY A 56 -24.98 -8.82 6.18
CA GLY A 56 -25.23 -10.24 6.02
C GLY A 56 -26.35 -10.63 5.07
N SER A 57 -26.15 -11.75 4.40
CA SER A 57 -27.21 -12.54 3.78
C SER A 57 -26.88 -14.01 3.98
N GLU A 58 -27.67 -14.67 4.82
CA GLU A 58 -27.69 -16.12 4.93
C GLU A 58 -27.99 -16.81 3.58
N ALA A 59 -27.61 -18.07 3.54
CA ALA A 59 -27.71 -19.01 2.43
C ALA A 59 -28.99 -18.88 1.57
N GLY A 60 -28.78 -18.67 0.27
CA GLY A 60 -29.76 -18.87 -0.78
C GLY A 60 -29.13 -19.65 -1.93
N SER A 61 -29.47 -20.93 -2.05
CA SER A 61 -29.08 -21.81 -3.13
C SER A 61 -29.86 -21.49 -4.43
N GLU A 62 -29.16 -21.65 -5.55
CA GLU A 62 -29.61 -21.74 -6.96
C GLU A 62 -30.01 -20.45 -7.71
N ALA A 63 -29.22 -20.08 -8.72
CA ALA A 63 -29.30 -20.68 -10.06
C ALA A 63 -28.11 -20.23 -10.93
N ALA A 64 -27.36 -21.19 -11.47
CA ALA A 64 -26.32 -20.95 -12.46
C ALA A 64 -26.95 -20.41 -13.75
N THR A 65 -26.81 -19.10 -13.97
CA THR A 65 -26.86 -18.55 -15.31
C THR A 65 -25.42 -18.51 -15.82
N SER A 66 -25.16 -19.29 -16.86
CA SER A 66 -23.89 -19.36 -17.54
C SER A 66 -23.61 -18.03 -18.23
N ASP A 67 -22.79 -17.17 -17.61
CA ASP A 67 -22.17 -16.05 -18.31
C ASP A 67 -20.79 -16.48 -18.80
N ALA A 68 -20.72 -16.78 -20.09
CA ALA A 68 -19.45 -17.07 -20.74
C ALA A 68 -18.61 -15.79 -20.80
N THR A 69 -17.37 -15.86 -20.29
CA THR A 69 -16.25 -14.91 -20.45
C THR A 69 -16.18 -13.67 -19.54
N ARG A 70 -16.33 -13.82 -18.22
CA ARG A 70 -15.55 -12.99 -17.28
C ARG A 70 -14.26 -13.72 -16.92
N THR A 71 -13.14 -13.29 -17.51
CA THR A 71 -11.80 -13.80 -17.14
C THR A 71 -11.36 -13.11 -15.87
N VAL A 72 -11.68 -13.71 -14.72
CA VAL A 72 -11.03 -13.37 -13.46
C VAL A 72 -9.78 -14.23 -13.37
N ASN A 73 -8.62 -13.62 -13.14
CA ASN A 73 -7.45 -14.43 -12.80
C ASN A 73 -7.58 -14.82 -11.34
N HIS A 74 -7.47 -16.12 -11.09
CA HIS A 74 -7.42 -16.65 -9.74
C HIS A 74 -6.04 -16.34 -9.18
N ALA A 75 -5.97 -15.62 -8.06
CA ALA A 75 -4.72 -15.42 -7.36
C ALA A 75 -4.10 -16.78 -6.99
N GLU A 76 -2.80 -16.86 -7.23
CA GLU A 76 -1.94 -17.99 -6.89
C GLU A 76 -1.24 -17.67 -5.57
N GLN A 77 -1.41 -18.55 -4.58
CA GLN A 77 -0.59 -18.54 -3.38
C GLN A 77 0.86 -18.90 -3.76
N ILE A 78 1.80 -18.05 -3.39
CA ILE A 78 3.23 -18.20 -3.69
C ILE A 78 4.06 -18.20 -2.40
N ALA A 79 5.33 -18.59 -2.52
CA ALA A 79 6.28 -18.43 -1.43
C ALA A 79 6.52 -16.94 -1.11
N PRO A 80 6.85 -16.59 0.14
CA PRO A 80 7.15 -15.22 0.52
C PRO A 80 8.27 -14.60 -0.32
N VAL A 81 8.06 -13.35 -0.76
CA VAL A 81 9.06 -12.53 -1.45
C VAL A 81 9.70 -11.60 -0.42
N SER A 82 11.03 -11.57 -0.35
CA SER A 82 11.78 -10.90 0.73
C SER A 82 11.39 -9.44 0.93
N HIS A 83 11.22 -8.68 -0.15
CA HIS A 83 10.89 -7.26 -0.10
C HIS A 83 9.39 -6.96 -0.02
N ILE A 84 8.51 -7.95 -0.15
CA ILE A 84 7.04 -7.78 -0.03
C ILE A 84 6.61 -8.25 1.35
N GLY A 85 5.79 -7.48 2.06
CA GLY A 85 5.45 -7.78 3.44
C GLY A 85 4.13 -7.21 3.89
N ARG A 86 3.82 -7.45 5.16
CA ARG A 86 2.64 -6.94 5.84
C ARG A 86 3.00 -5.71 6.65
N ILE A 87 2.18 -4.66 6.61
CA ILE A 87 2.30 -3.51 7.51
C ILE A 87 1.13 -3.54 8.50
N TYR A 88 1.45 -3.53 9.79
CA TYR A 88 0.46 -3.41 10.87
C TYR A 88 0.41 -1.97 11.37
N TYR A 89 -0.77 -1.51 11.76
CA TYR A 89 -0.99 -0.15 12.24
C TYR A 89 -2.25 -0.05 13.09
N VAL A 90 -2.39 1.07 13.80
CA VAL A 90 -3.56 1.38 14.61
C VAL A 90 -4.29 2.58 14.00
N GLN A 91 -5.56 2.40 13.69
CA GLN A 91 -6.45 3.41 13.16
C GLN A 91 -7.76 3.38 13.94
N GLU A 92 -8.24 4.56 14.34
CA GLU A 92 -9.43 4.70 15.20
C GLU A 92 -9.40 3.87 16.51
N GLY A 93 -8.20 3.53 16.99
CA GLY A 93 -7.99 2.71 18.20
C GLY A 93 -8.04 1.20 17.97
N TYR A 94 -8.23 0.74 16.74
CA TYR A 94 -8.23 -0.67 16.34
C TYR A 94 -6.96 -1.03 15.57
N GLY A 95 -6.51 -2.27 15.75
CA GLY A 95 -5.36 -2.79 15.02
C GLY A 95 -5.77 -3.31 13.66
N HIS A 96 -5.07 -2.86 12.63
CA HIS A 96 -5.29 -3.23 11.24
C HIS A 96 -4.00 -3.70 10.58
N TRP A 97 -4.13 -4.27 9.39
CA TRP A 97 -2.99 -4.54 8.54
C TRP A 97 -3.32 -4.40 7.04
N CYS A 98 -2.29 -4.02 6.30
CA CYS A 98 -2.23 -3.93 4.85
C CYS A 98 -1.03 -4.70 4.31
N SER A 99 -0.87 -4.71 3.00
CA SER A 99 0.34 -5.09 2.30
C SER A 99 1.25 -3.88 2.04
N ALA A 100 2.54 -4.12 1.90
CA ALA A 100 3.54 -3.10 1.52
C ALA A 100 4.74 -3.74 0.83
N ASN A 101 5.55 -2.93 0.15
CA ASN A 101 6.74 -3.37 -0.57
C ASN A 101 7.92 -2.46 -0.30
N VAL A 102 9.12 -3.02 -0.09
CA VAL A 102 10.36 -2.24 -0.07
C VAL A 102 10.68 -1.78 -1.49
N VAL A 103 10.86 -0.48 -1.65
CA VAL A 103 11.21 0.14 -2.93
C VAL A 103 12.62 0.71 -2.89
N ALA A 104 13.34 0.58 -4.00
CA ALA A 104 14.72 1.02 -4.10
C ALA A 104 14.79 2.53 -3.87
N SER A 105 15.53 2.99 -2.85
CA SER A 105 15.55 4.40 -2.46
C SER A 105 16.94 4.86 -1.99
N ALA A 106 17.15 6.17 -1.96
CA ALA A 106 18.43 6.77 -1.57
C ALA A 106 18.79 6.50 -0.09
N ASN A 107 17.80 6.47 0.81
CA ASN A 107 18.00 6.11 2.21
C ASN A 107 18.04 4.60 2.47
N GLY A 108 17.69 3.77 1.48
CA GLY A 108 17.63 2.31 1.61
C GLY A 108 16.55 1.80 2.58
N SER A 109 15.61 2.66 2.96
CA SER A 109 14.65 2.44 4.05
C SER A 109 13.21 2.77 3.65
N THR A 110 12.89 2.83 2.36
CA THR A 110 11.54 3.24 1.90
C THR A 110 10.68 2.02 1.57
N ILE A 111 9.45 2.03 2.07
CA ILE A 111 8.37 1.13 1.64
C ILE A 111 7.28 1.93 0.93
N ALA A 112 6.60 1.29 -0.02
CA ALA A 112 5.39 1.79 -0.66
C ALA A 112 4.18 1.00 -0.16
N THR A 113 3.06 1.70 0.07
CA THR A 113 1.77 1.15 0.49
C THR A 113 0.63 2.07 0.03
N ALA A 114 -0.62 1.77 0.38
CA ALA A 114 -1.76 2.63 0.04
C ALA A 114 -1.89 3.79 1.04
N GLY A 115 -2.49 4.89 0.59
CA GLY A 115 -2.78 6.04 1.43
C GLY A 115 -3.75 5.70 2.56
N HIS A 116 -4.77 4.89 2.30
CA HIS A 116 -5.77 4.50 3.32
C HIS A 116 -5.15 3.72 4.49
N CYS A 117 -4.11 2.92 4.23
CA CYS A 117 -3.36 2.20 5.27
C CYS A 117 -2.62 3.17 6.21
N VAL A 118 -2.33 4.40 5.76
CA VAL A 118 -1.55 5.40 6.48
C VAL A 118 -2.43 6.49 7.09
N THR A 119 -3.61 6.77 6.52
CA THR A 119 -4.51 7.82 7.01
C THR A 119 -5.97 7.52 6.71
N MET A 120 -6.83 7.82 7.67
CA MET A 120 -8.29 7.80 7.55
C MET A 120 -8.85 9.08 8.15
N ASP A 121 -9.77 9.73 7.42
CA ASP A 121 -10.37 10.99 7.82
C ASP A 121 -9.32 12.03 8.25
N GLN A 122 -8.25 12.12 7.45
CA GLN A 122 -7.09 13.00 7.68
C GLN A 122 -6.36 12.77 9.02
N THR A 123 -6.63 11.64 9.67
CA THR A 123 -5.95 11.20 10.88
C THR A 123 -4.98 10.10 10.53
N PHE A 124 -3.70 10.35 10.80
CA PHE A 124 -2.65 9.37 10.53
C PHE A 124 -2.76 8.16 11.45
N SER A 125 -2.55 6.99 10.86
CA SER A 125 -2.35 5.72 11.55
C SER A 125 -1.15 5.82 12.50
N THR A 126 -1.18 5.06 13.58
CA THR A 126 -0.12 5.04 14.61
C THR A 126 0.44 3.62 14.77
N GLN A 127 1.55 3.46 15.49
CA GLN A 127 2.17 2.16 15.75
C GLN A 127 2.44 1.38 14.45
N MET A 128 2.95 2.06 13.41
CA MET A 128 3.10 1.44 12.10
C MET A 128 4.37 0.59 12.03
N VAL A 129 4.24 -0.71 11.78
CA VAL A 129 5.38 -1.65 11.71
C VAL A 129 5.26 -2.58 10.51
N PHE A 130 6.29 -2.59 9.67
CA PHE A 130 6.40 -3.44 8.49
C PHE A 130 7.13 -4.76 8.79
N TYR A 131 6.62 -5.86 8.25
CA TYR A 131 7.15 -7.22 8.40
C TYR A 131 7.39 -7.81 7.00
N PRO A 132 8.63 -7.72 6.46
CA PRO A 132 8.97 -8.24 5.13
C PRO A 132 8.90 -9.78 5.09
N ALA A 133 8.54 -10.38 3.94
CA ALA A 133 8.31 -11.82 3.80
C ALA A 133 7.44 -12.39 4.94
N TYR A 134 6.31 -11.73 5.20
CA TYR A 134 5.37 -12.20 6.20
C TYR A 134 4.84 -13.58 5.80
N GLU A 135 4.76 -14.49 6.76
CA GLU A 135 4.10 -15.79 6.59
C GLU A 135 3.65 -16.31 7.96
N SER A 136 2.40 -16.75 8.07
CA SER A 136 1.88 -17.47 9.24
C SER A 136 2.19 -16.80 10.59
N GLY A 137 1.84 -15.52 10.74
CA GLY A 137 2.01 -14.76 11.99
C GLY A 137 3.38 -14.12 12.22
N GLY A 138 4.35 -14.31 11.34
CA GLY A 138 5.73 -13.87 11.54
C GLY A 138 6.44 -13.34 10.29
N SER A 139 7.67 -12.85 10.50
CA SER A 139 8.60 -12.48 9.44
C SER A 139 10.00 -12.97 9.82
N PRO A 140 10.74 -13.59 8.89
CA PRO A 140 12.12 -14.00 9.14
C PRO A 140 13.08 -12.81 9.31
N TYR A 141 12.64 -11.60 8.97
CA TYR A 141 13.42 -10.35 9.04
C TYR A 141 12.97 -9.42 10.18
N GLY A 142 12.06 -9.87 11.04
CA GLY A 142 11.55 -9.08 12.15
C GLY A 142 10.66 -7.90 11.73
N GLY A 143 10.37 -7.01 12.67
CA GLY A 143 9.55 -5.82 12.47
C GLY A 143 10.40 -4.57 12.23
N TRP A 144 9.99 -3.77 11.26
CA TRP A 144 10.63 -2.54 10.80
C TRP A 144 9.67 -1.36 11.05
N PRO A 145 9.84 -0.64 12.17
CA PRO A 145 8.93 0.44 12.57
C PRO A 145 9.08 1.65 11.66
N VAL A 146 7.97 2.32 11.36
CA VAL A 146 7.92 3.51 10.50
C VAL A 146 8.41 4.73 11.28
N VAL A 147 9.34 5.48 10.68
CA VAL A 147 9.96 6.68 11.28
C VAL A 147 9.58 7.98 10.58
N GLY A 148 8.63 7.92 9.65
CA GLY A 148 8.11 9.06 8.90
C GLY A 148 7.70 8.64 7.50
N GLY A 149 7.18 9.58 6.71
CA GLY A 149 6.76 9.27 5.35
C GLY A 149 6.00 10.41 4.71
N ASN A 150 5.43 10.15 3.55
CA ASN A 150 4.59 11.09 2.83
C ASN A 150 3.44 10.35 2.15
N VAL A 151 2.23 10.86 2.32
CA VAL A 151 1.04 10.46 1.57
C VAL A 151 0.80 11.47 0.45
N THR A 152 0.22 11.07 -0.67
CA THR A 152 -0.16 12.01 -1.73
C THR A 152 -1.16 13.04 -1.20
N SER A 153 -1.10 14.27 -1.72
CA SER A 153 -2.02 15.33 -1.27
C SER A 153 -3.46 15.09 -1.70
N GLY A 154 -3.66 14.47 -2.87
CA GLY A 154 -5.01 14.21 -3.39
C GLY A 154 -5.77 13.26 -2.48
N TRP A 155 -5.11 12.21 -2.00
CA TRP A 155 -5.69 11.29 -1.02
C TRP A 155 -6.07 11.98 0.29
N TYR A 156 -5.11 12.67 0.90
CA TYR A 156 -5.31 13.33 2.19
C TYR A 156 -6.37 14.44 2.10
N ALA A 157 -6.26 15.34 1.11
CA ALA A 157 -7.20 16.44 0.94
C ALA A 157 -8.59 15.97 0.49
N GLY A 158 -8.66 14.87 -0.26
CA GLY A 158 -9.89 14.22 -0.69
C GLY A 158 -10.61 13.45 0.41
N ASN A 159 -10.06 13.38 1.62
CA ASN A 159 -10.63 12.64 2.76
C ASN A 159 -11.01 11.20 2.36
N ASN A 160 -10.02 10.49 1.79
CA ASN A 160 -10.13 9.09 1.37
C ASN A 160 -11.05 8.84 0.16
N ALA A 161 -11.44 9.89 -0.58
CA ALA A 161 -12.33 9.75 -1.73
C ALA A 161 -11.61 9.65 -3.09
N ASP A 162 -10.35 10.06 -3.18
CA ASP A 162 -9.61 10.10 -4.46
C ASP A 162 -8.75 8.85 -4.67
N GLN A 163 -9.37 7.80 -5.20
CA GLN A 163 -8.72 6.50 -5.45
C GLN A 163 -7.57 6.58 -6.48
N ALA A 164 -7.53 7.62 -7.30
CA ALA A 164 -6.43 7.87 -8.23
C ALA A 164 -5.18 8.42 -7.53
N GLU A 165 -5.28 8.77 -6.25
CA GLU A 165 -4.21 9.29 -5.44
C GLU A 165 -3.92 8.40 -4.22
N ASP A 166 -4.56 7.23 -4.06
CA ASP A 166 -4.40 6.36 -2.88
C ASP A 166 -3.03 5.64 -2.78
N SER A 167 -1.98 6.42 -2.53
CA SER A 167 -0.60 5.97 -2.39
C SER A 167 0.10 6.68 -1.24
N ALA A 168 0.96 5.94 -0.55
CA ALA A 168 1.87 6.48 0.45
C ALA A 168 3.24 5.81 0.37
N PHE A 169 4.26 6.56 0.77
CA PHE A 169 5.62 6.08 0.93
C PHE A 169 6.06 6.34 2.36
N MET A 170 6.57 5.30 3.03
CA MET A 170 6.99 5.38 4.42
C MET A 170 8.46 5.03 4.56
N ALA A 171 9.19 5.77 5.38
CA ALA A 171 10.55 5.44 5.78
C ALA A 171 10.49 4.57 7.04
N VAL A 172 11.22 3.45 7.07
CA VAL A 172 11.34 2.58 8.25
C VAL A 172 12.71 2.74 8.92
N ALA A 173 12.77 2.49 10.22
CA ALA A 173 14.01 2.51 10.99
C ALA A 173 15.03 1.50 10.42
N ARG A 174 16.32 1.70 10.72
CA ARG A 174 17.33 0.65 10.57
C ARG A 174 17.14 -0.45 11.62
N ASP A 175 17.66 -1.64 11.34
CA ASP A 175 17.69 -2.71 12.34
C ASP A 175 18.68 -2.43 13.47
N GLY A 176 18.76 -3.36 14.44
CA GLY A 176 19.66 -3.25 15.58
C GLY A 176 21.15 -3.24 15.24
N ASP A 177 21.51 -3.72 14.04
CA ASP A 177 22.89 -3.73 13.53
C ASP A 177 23.20 -2.48 12.67
N GLY A 178 22.20 -1.62 12.46
CA GLY A 178 22.30 -0.42 11.63
C GLY A 178 22.21 -0.69 10.13
N ALA A 179 21.70 -1.85 9.71
CA ALA A 179 21.41 -2.14 8.32
C ALA A 179 20.07 -1.53 7.90
N THR A 180 19.99 -1.12 6.63
CA THR A 180 18.73 -0.61 6.06
C THR A 180 17.89 -1.78 5.59
N VAL A 181 16.56 -1.63 5.56
CA VAL A 181 15.66 -2.73 5.14
C VAL A 181 16.01 -3.21 3.73
N GLN A 182 16.30 -2.30 2.78
CA GLN A 182 16.71 -2.64 1.42
C GLN A 182 17.99 -3.47 1.37
N SER A 183 18.94 -3.23 2.27
CA SER A 183 20.19 -4.00 2.32
C SER A 183 20.00 -5.43 2.85
N VAL A 184 18.96 -5.64 3.65
CA VAL A 184 18.64 -6.95 4.26
C VAL A 184 17.74 -7.78 3.35
N VAL A 185 16.71 -7.18 2.76
CA VAL A 185 15.65 -7.91 2.04
C VAL A 185 15.59 -7.63 0.54
N GLY A 186 16.43 -6.74 0.03
CA GLY A 186 16.32 -6.23 -1.33
C GLY A 186 15.20 -5.20 -1.48
N ALA A 187 14.95 -4.77 -2.71
CA ALA A 187 13.87 -3.82 -3.02
C ALA A 187 13.48 -3.87 -4.50
N SER A 188 12.23 -3.53 -4.81
CA SER A 188 11.79 -3.36 -6.20
C SER A 188 12.27 -2.01 -6.76
N PRO A 189 12.71 -1.96 -8.04
CA PRO A 189 12.87 -0.69 -8.75
C PRO A 189 11.54 0.08 -8.78
N VAL A 190 11.60 1.41 -8.91
CA VAL A 190 10.40 2.26 -9.04
C VAL A 190 10.39 2.93 -10.41
N LEU A 191 9.24 2.97 -11.07
CA LEU A 191 9.02 3.76 -12.27
C LEU A 191 7.74 4.58 -12.12
N PHE A 192 7.83 5.85 -12.53
CA PHE A 192 6.71 6.80 -12.55
C PHE A 192 6.25 7.05 -13.98
N ASP A 193 5.05 7.60 -14.15
CA ASP A 193 4.49 8.03 -15.43
C ASP A 193 4.44 6.90 -16.47
N GLN A 194 4.19 5.67 -16.00
CA GLN A 194 4.12 4.47 -16.83
C GLN A 194 2.73 4.26 -17.44
N SER A 195 2.69 3.57 -18.59
CA SER A 195 1.44 3.13 -19.21
C SER A 195 0.86 1.93 -18.46
N ALA A 196 -0.47 1.92 -18.29
CA ALA A 196 -1.20 0.77 -17.74
C ALA A 196 -1.37 -0.41 -18.71
N THR A 197 -0.84 -0.35 -19.95
CA THR A 197 -1.11 -1.36 -21.00
C THR A 197 0.09 -2.26 -21.26
N GLN A 198 0.46 -3.04 -20.25
CA GLN A 198 1.53 -4.06 -20.29
C GLN A 198 1.10 -5.27 -19.44
N VAL A 199 1.95 -6.28 -19.32
CA VAL A 199 1.75 -7.34 -18.33
C VAL A 199 2.22 -6.83 -16.97
N PHE A 200 1.41 -7.06 -15.94
CA PHE A 200 1.71 -6.72 -14.56
C PHE A 200 1.42 -7.89 -13.64
N SER A 201 2.03 -7.84 -12.46
CA SER A 201 1.75 -8.74 -11.35
C SER A 201 1.39 -7.93 -10.12
N ALA A 202 0.22 -8.21 -9.56
CA ALA A 202 -0.24 -7.66 -8.29
C ALA A 202 0.02 -8.68 -7.18
N PHE A 203 0.55 -8.22 -6.05
CA PHE A 203 0.87 -9.06 -4.89
C PHE A 203 0.22 -8.51 -3.63
N GLY A 204 -0.13 -9.37 -2.69
CA GLY A 204 -0.56 -8.96 -1.36
C GLY A 204 -1.01 -10.14 -0.50
N TYR A 205 -1.57 -9.84 0.66
CA TYR A 205 -2.02 -10.83 1.63
C TYR A 205 -3.54 -10.77 1.77
N PRO A 206 -4.34 -11.26 0.80
CA PRO A 206 -5.79 -11.25 0.89
C PRO A 206 -6.29 -12.14 2.05
N ALA A 207 -7.38 -11.75 2.73
CA ALA A 207 -7.88 -12.46 3.94
C ALA A 207 -9.36 -12.87 3.89
N VAL A 208 -10.12 -12.41 2.91
CA VAL A 208 -11.57 -12.66 2.87
C VAL A 208 -11.91 -13.81 1.92
N GLY A 209 -12.75 -14.74 2.38
CA GLY A 209 -13.30 -15.82 1.55
C GLY A 209 -12.39 -17.05 1.49
N ARG A 210 -11.79 -17.34 0.33
CA ARG A 210 -10.91 -18.51 0.17
C ARG A 210 -9.49 -18.27 0.68
N PHE A 211 -9.14 -17.02 0.94
CA PHE A 211 -7.82 -16.62 1.36
C PHE A 211 -7.74 -16.64 2.89
N ASP A 212 -6.53 -16.78 3.42
CA ASP A 212 -6.31 -16.92 4.85
C ASP A 212 -5.68 -15.70 5.51
N GLY A 213 -5.21 -14.72 4.73
CA GLY A 213 -4.48 -13.59 5.24
C GLY A 213 -3.17 -14.01 5.91
N GLU A 214 -2.58 -15.14 5.56
CA GLU A 214 -1.34 -15.62 6.18
C GLU A 214 -0.25 -15.94 5.15
N HIS A 215 -0.61 -16.00 3.87
CA HIS A 215 0.30 -16.25 2.76
C HIS A 215 0.26 -15.13 1.72
N LEU A 216 1.35 -15.03 0.96
CA LEU A 216 1.45 -14.10 -0.14
C LEU A 216 0.75 -14.68 -1.37
N ASP A 217 -0.19 -13.92 -1.93
CA ASP A 217 -0.87 -14.25 -3.18
C ASP A 217 -0.43 -13.32 -4.30
N ARG A 218 -0.54 -13.82 -5.54
CA ARG A 218 -0.22 -13.08 -6.76
C ARG A 218 -1.28 -13.29 -7.83
N CYS A 219 -1.66 -12.21 -8.50
CA CYS A 219 -2.29 -12.27 -9.82
C CYS A 219 -1.33 -11.71 -10.88
N THR A 220 -1.32 -12.31 -12.06
CA THR A 220 -0.56 -11.82 -13.21
C THR A 220 -1.47 -11.71 -14.43
N GLY A 221 -1.38 -10.61 -15.18
CA GLY A 221 -2.18 -10.42 -16.36
C GLY A 221 -1.93 -9.09 -17.06
N PRO A 222 -2.58 -8.86 -18.21
CA PRO A 222 -2.55 -7.57 -18.86
C PRO A 222 -3.24 -6.52 -17.99
N GLY A 223 -2.58 -5.38 -17.79
CA GLY A 223 -3.18 -4.20 -17.23
C GLY A 223 -4.07 -3.48 -18.24
N THR A 224 -5.08 -2.80 -17.73
CA THR A 224 -5.94 -1.90 -18.51
C THR A 224 -6.07 -0.56 -17.79
N ALA A 225 -6.20 0.53 -18.54
CA ALA A 225 -6.34 1.85 -17.94
C ALA A 225 -7.78 2.07 -17.45
N ALA A 226 -7.92 2.51 -16.19
CA ALA A 226 -9.15 3.09 -15.64
C ALA A 226 -8.97 4.62 -15.65
N GLY A 227 -9.60 5.29 -16.60
CA GLY A 227 -9.36 6.72 -16.81
C GLY A 227 -7.89 7.01 -17.15
N SER A 228 -7.37 8.15 -16.69
CA SER A 228 -5.99 8.59 -16.96
C SER A 228 -5.00 8.29 -15.84
N ALA A 229 -5.46 7.81 -14.69
CA ALA A 229 -4.66 7.77 -13.47
C ALA A 229 -4.73 6.43 -12.71
N GLN A 230 -5.51 5.45 -13.17
CA GLN A 230 -5.59 4.14 -12.53
C GLN A 230 -5.31 3.00 -13.52
N ILE A 231 -4.87 1.88 -12.96
CA ILE A 231 -4.70 0.59 -13.63
C ILE A 231 -5.68 -0.42 -13.04
N LEU A 232 -6.34 -1.21 -13.88
CA LEU A 232 -7.03 -2.43 -13.48
C LEU A 232 -6.22 -3.67 -13.86
N ILE A 233 -6.19 -4.63 -12.96
CA ILE A 233 -5.66 -5.98 -13.20
C ILE A 233 -6.74 -6.98 -12.83
N ALA A 234 -7.09 -7.87 -13.77
CA ALA A 234 -8.00 -8.97 -13.48
C ALA A 234 -7.41 -9.84 -12.37
N CYS A 235 -8.08 -9.87 -11.24
CA CYS A 235 -7.60 -10.50 -10.02
C CYS A 235 -8.73 -10.64 -9.02
N ASP A 236 -8.82 -11.79 -8.35
CA ASP A 236 -9.83 -12.04 -7.34
C ASP A 236 -9.36 -11.79 -5.89
N MET A 237 -8.16 -11.26 -5.68
CA MET A 237 -7.66 -10.89 -4.34
C MET A 237 -8.63 -9.91 -3.67
N THR A 238 -8.89 -10.19 -2.39
CA THR A 238 -9.80 -9.45 -1.52
C THR A 238 -9.04 -8.61 -0.52
N GLY A 239 -9.78 -8.02 0.42
CA GLY A 239 -9.29 -7.36 1.63
C GLY A 239 -7.93 -7.79 2.16
N GLY A 240 -7.07 -6.82 2.46
CA GLY A 240 -5.69 -7.05 2.92
C GLY A 240 -4.62 -6.97 1.82
N VAL A 241 -5.01 -7.06 0.55
CA VAL A 241 -4.13 -6.78 -0.61
C VAL A 241 -3.75 -5.30 -0.72
N SER A 242 -4.53 -4.41 -0.08
CA SER A 242 -4.31 -2.97 -0.02
C SER A 242 -2.86 -2.59 0.25
N GLY A 243 -2.32 -1.69 -0.57
CA GLY A 243 -0.91 -1.26 -0.54
C GLY A 243 0.08 -2.24 -1.16
N GLY A 244 -0.37 -3.44 -1.51
CA GLY A 244 0.43 -4.45 -2.19
C GLY A 244 0.94 -3.98 -3.55
N PRO A 245 2.14 -4.39 -3.98
CA PRO A 245 2.76 -3.82 -5.16
C PRO A 245 2.10 -4.31 -6.46
N ILE A 246 1.95 -3.40 -7.40
CA ILE A 246 1.71 -3.72 -8.81
C ILE A 246 3.03 -3.52 -9.57
N LEU A 247 3.63 -4.63 -9.97
CA LEU A 247 4.93 -4.70 -10.62
C LEU A 247 4.80 -4.94 -12.12
N ALA A 248 5.64 -4.29 -12.93
CA ALA A 248 5.74 -4.56 -14.35
C ALA A 248 6.35 -5.94 -14.61
N GLY A 249 5.70 -6.75 -15.46
CA GLY A 249 6.10 -8.13 -15.77
C GLY A 249 5.30 -9.18 -15.01
N ASP A 250 5.76 -10.44 -15.09
CA ASP A 250 5.08 -11.64 -14.59
C ASP A 250 5.64 -12.16 -13.24
N GLY A 251 6.49 -11.37 -12.57
CA GLY A 251 7.18 -11.78 -11.34
C GLY A 251 7.51 -10.62 -10.40
N SER A 252 8.19 -10.96 -9.31
CA SER A 252 8.53 -10.05 -8.20
C SER A 252 9.72 -9.12 -8.49
N ASP A 253 10.51 -9.41 -9.53
CA ASP A 253 11.71 -8.64 -9.88
C ASP A 253 11.41 -7.37 -10.72
N GLY A 254 10.13 -7.18 -11.07
CA GLY A 254 9.64 -6.06 -11.84
C GLY A 254 9.75 -4.72 -11.13
N ALA A 255 9.75 -3.64 -11.90
CA ALA A 255 9.62 -2.30 -11.33
C ALA A 255 8.19 -2.07 -10.82
N GLN A 256 8.05 -1.50 -9.63
CA GLN A 256 6.77 -1.06 -9.10
C GLN A 256 6.35 0.25 -9.75
N ILE A 257 5.09 0.29 -10.20
CA ILE A 257 4.49 1.43 -10.91
C ILE A 257 3.18 1.91 -10.28
N ALA A 258 2.65 1.13 -9.34
CA ALA A 258 1.41 1.35 -8.63
C ALA A 258 1.36 0.48 -7.36
N ASN A 259 0.39 0.74 -6.50
CA ASN A 259 -0.04 -0.16 -5.42
C ASN A 259 -1.50 -0.54 -5.64
N VAL A 260 -1.96 -1.65 -5.06
CA VAL A 260 -3.39 -1.94 -4.98
C VAL A 260 -4.02 -0.96 -4.00
N ALA A 261 -5.11 -0.32 -4.41
CA ALA A 261 -5.87 0.65 -3.62
C ALA A 261 -7.28 0.15 -3.30
N GLU A 262 -7.90 -0.52 -4.28
CA GLU A 262 -9.27 -0.98 -4.17
C GLU A 262 -9.52 -2.23 -5.01
N ARG A 263 -10.70 -2.80 -4.83
CA ARG A 263 -11.27 -3.87 -5.65
C ARG A 263 -12.52 -3.34 -6.33
N ASP A 264 -12.78 -3.74 -7.57
CA ASP A 264 -13.98 -3.29 -8.27
C ASP A 264 -15.24 -3.93 -7.68
N ASP A 265 -16.41 -3.29 -7.87
CA ASP A 265 -17.70 -3.76 -7.36
C ASP A 265 -18.09 -5.18 -7.84
N THR A 266 -17.49 -5.64 -8.94
CA THR A 266 -17.74 -6.98 -9.48
C THR A 266 -16.86 -8.05 -8.82
N GLY A 267 -15.85 -7.64 -8.05
CA GLY A 267 -14.88 -8.51 -7.42
C GLY A 267 -13.98 -9.25 -8.40
N THR A 268 -13.82 -8.72 -9.62
CA THR A 268 -13.05 -9.36 -10.70
C THR A 268 -11.73 -8.66 -10.99
N HIS A 269 -11.53 -7.46 -10.47
CA HIS A 269 -10.31 -6.67 -10.66
C HIS A 269 -9.85 -6.03 -9.36
N ASN A 270 -8.55 -5.95 -9.18
CA ASN A 270 -7.94 -4.98 -8.29
C ASN A 270 -7.53 -3.74 -9.10
N LEU A 271 -7.68 -2.58 -8.48
CA LEU A 271 -7.32 -1.29 -9.06
C LEU A 271 -6.23 -0.64 -8.22
N GLY A 272 -5.44 0.20 -8.88
CA GLY A 272 -4.39 0.96 -8.25
C GLY A 272 -4.15 2.30 -8.92
N PRO A 273 -3.77 3.34 -8.18
CA PRO A 273 -3.28 4.58 -8.76
C PRO A 273 -1.97 4.32 -9.50
N LEU A 274 -1.91 4.71 -10.77
CA LEU A 274 -0.64 4.83 -11.49
C LEU A 274 0.18 5.93 -10.82
N TRP A 275 1.43 5.63 -10.48
CA TRP A 275 2.28 6.62 -9.83
C TRP A 275 2.70 7.72 -10.80
N GLN A 276 2.11 8.90 -10.60
CA GLN A 276 2.36 10.14 -11.35
C GLN A 276 3.04 11.18 -10.45
N ALA A 277 2.90 12.46 -10.77
CA ALA A 277 3.62 13.56 -10.11
C ALA A 277 3.47 13.61 -8.57
N SER A 278 2.27 13.39 -8.03
CA SER A 278 2.02 13.40 -6.58
C SER A 278 2.76 12.26 -5.88
N ALA A 279 2.64 11.04 -6.40
CA ALA A 279 3.34 9.86 -5.90
C ALA A 279 4.87 9.99 -6.04
N HIS A 280 5.35 10.53 -7.16
CA HIS A 280 6.78 10.82 -7.39
C HIS A 280 7.32 11.78 -6.32
N SER A 281 6.59 12.87 -6.04
CA SER A 281 6.98 13.84 -5.00
C SER A 281 7.01 13.20 -3.62
N ALA A 282 5.99 12.41 -3.27
CA ALA A 282 5.92 11.70 -1.99
C ALA A 282 7.05 10.67 -1.84
N TYR A 283 7.41 9.96 -2.91
CA TYR A 283 8.53 9.03 -2.94
C TYR A 283 9.87 9.76 -2.72
N ASP A 284 10.17 10.80 -3.50
CA ASP A 284 11.47 11.50 -3.44
C ASP A 284 11.75 12.06 -2.05
N LEU A 285 10.72 12.65 -1.44
CA LEU A 285 10.82 13.22 -0.11
C LEU A 285 10.96 12.16 0.97
N THR A 286 10.27 11.03 0.83
CA THR A 286 10.42 9.90 1.75
C THR A 286 11.81 9.26 1.62
N ALA A 287 12.32 9.13 0.39
CA ALA A 287 13.64 8.60 0.10
C ALA A 287 14.77 9.49 0.62
N ALA A 288 14.49 10.76 0.92
CA ALA A 288 15.42 11.71 1.52
C ALA A 288 15.39 11.72 3.07
N ILE A 289 14.44 11.03 3.72
CA ILE A 289 14.36 10.94 5.18
C ILE A 289 15.61 10.24 5.72
N THR A 290 16.23 10.83 6.75
CA THR A 290 17.30 10.18 7.50
C THR A 290 16.70 9.15 8.45
N THR A 291 17.06 7.90 8.25
CA THR A 291 16.61 6.73 9.03
C THR A 291 17.66 6.22 10.00
#